data_AF-A0A815V260-F1
#
_entry.id   AF-A0A815V260-F1
#
_cell.length_a   1.000
_cell.length_b   1.000
_cell.length_c   1.000
_cell.angle_alpha   90.00
_cell.angle_beta   90.00
_cell.angle_gamma   90.00
#
_symmetry.space_group_name_H-M   'P 1'
#
loop_
_entity.id
_entity.type
_entity.pdbx_description
1 polymer ?
#
loop_
_entity_poly.entity_id
_entity_poly.type
_entity_poly.pdbx_seq_one_letter_code
_entity_poly.pdbx_strand_id
1 'polypeptide(L)'
;MISISQRDAALFAGFSISIMAVHAGFAYAFLLQGFNLPDKTALTTDNTRPPLTSFRFGTFDLLIILIWAVLVAWALHVSLKQVDEPLFSATVWLRISYTLCLETALLSSNAIVLLLNDAKYLSGYGESLFNALVTLFLNKFHYNWSLVLVIFGCHLYVLSYLVFKSDYIPKKFVFLLIIVSLCYIINNWANLLLPNYEKYKTTIEIFLSVPMIVGEMGFGLWLLFKGGIEHED
;
A
#
# COMPACT_ATOMS: atom_id res chain seq x y z
N MET A 1 7.33 4.05 33.23
CA MET A 1 6.49 3.87 32.02
C MET A 1 6.76 5.10 31.16
N ILE A 2 7.37 4.96 29.98
CA ILE A 2 7.75 6.10 29.14
C ILE A 2 6.46 6.72 28.60
N SER A 3 6.07 7.90 29.09
CA SER A 3 4.93 8.65 28.56
C SER A 3 5.36 9.38 27.30
N ILE A 4 4.94 8.86 26.15
CA ILE A 4 5.22 9.48 24.85
C ILE A 4 4.26 10.66 24.65
N SER A 5 4.80 11.83 24.27
CA SER A 5 3.98 13.01 24.05
C SER A 5 3.13 12.86 22.79
N GLN A 6 2.03 13.61 22.70
CA GLN A 6 1.19 13.64 21.50
C GLN A 6 1.96 14.13 20.27
N ARG A 7 2.91 15.07 20.46
CA ARG A 7 3.83 15.56 19.42
C ARG A 7 4.75 14.46 18.91
N ASP A 8 5.39 13.71 19.80
CA ASP A 8 6.31 12.63 19.40
C ASP A 8 5.58 11.53 18.66
N ALA A 9 4.37 11.18 19.10
CA ALA A 9 3.51 10.23 18.42
C ALA A 9 3.09 10.73 17.02
N ALA A 10 2.73 12.02 16.89
CA ALA A 10 2.39 12.62 15.60
C ALA A 10 3.59 12.65 14.64
N LEU A 11 4.79 13.00 15.13
CA LEU A 11 6.03 12.95 14.36
C LEU A 11 6.31 11.54 13.85
N PHE A 12 6.22 10.54 14.73
CA PHE A 12 6.45 9.15 14.37
C PHE A 12 5.40 8.63 13.38
N ALA A 13 4.12 8.99 13.55
CA ALA A 13 3.05 8.66 12.61
C ALA A 13 3.30 9.29 11.24
N GLY A 14 3.60 10.60 11.19
CA GLY A 14 3.86 11.31 9.95
C GLY A 14 5.09 10.79 9.19
N PHE A 15 6.15 10.44 9.92
CA PHE A 15 7.34 9.79 9.34
C PHE A 15 6.99 8.42 8.75
N SER A 16 6.25 7.61 9.52
CA SER A 16 5.82 6.28 9.09
C SER A 16 4.94 6.33 7.83
N ILE A 17 3.99 7.26 7.76
CA ILE A 17 3.15 7.47 6.56
C ILE A 17 4.01 7.84 5.36
N SER A 18 4.95 8.77 5.56
CA SER A 18 5.78 9.28 4.47
C SER A 18 6.72 8.21 3.90
N ILE A 19 7.40 7.45 4.77
CA ILE A 19 8.28 6.37 4.33
C ILE A 19 7.49 5.26 3.64
N MET A 20 6.32 4.88 4.18
CA MET A 20 5.45 3.89 3.55
C MET A 20 4.97 4.32 2.17
N ALA A 21 4.55 5.58 2.00
CA ALA A 21 4.07 6.09 0.72
C ALA A 21 5.17 6.05 -0.36
N VAL A 22 6.40 6.45 0.01
CA VAL A 22 7.56 6.39 -0.91
C VAL A 22 7.88 4.96 -1.31
N HIS A 23 7.97 4.04 -0.35
CA HIS A 23 8.25 2.63 -0.64
C HIS A 23 7.09 1.95 -1.39
N ALA A 24 5.84 2.34 -1.16
CA ALA A 24 4.70 1.84 -1.93
C ALA A 24 4.80 2.27 -3.40
N GLY A 25 5.23 3.51 -3.67
CA GLY A 25 5.53 3.99 -5.02
C GLY A 25 6.64 3.18 -5.70
N PHE A 26 7.74 2.90 -5.00
CA PHE A 26 8.83 2.06 -5.54
C PHE A 26 8.41 0.61 -5.74
N ALA A 27 7.73 -0.01 -4.78
CA ALA A 27 7.17 -1.36 -4.93
C ALA A 27 6.24 -1.43 -6.14
N TYR A 28 5.38 -0.41 -6.34
CA TYR A 28 4.51 -0.32 -7.50
C TYR A 28 5.33 -0.18 -8.80
N ALA A 29 6.33 0.69 -8.85
CA ALA A 29 7.17 0.85 -10.05
C ALA A 29 7.92 -0.45 -10.40
N PHE A 30 8.53 -1.11 -9.42
CA PHE A 30 9.36 -2.30 -9.64
C PHE A 30 8.56 -3.58 -9.88
N LEU A 31 7.40 -3.74 -9.25
CA LEU A 31 6.60 -4.97 -9.30
C LEU A 31 5.37 -4.87 -10.21
N LEU A 32 4.78 -3.68 -10.35
CA LEU A 32 3.50 -3.49 -11.04
C LEU A 32 3.68 -2.87 -12.43
N GLN A 33 4.61 -1.93 -12.63
CA GLN A 33 4.85 -1.34 -13.96
C GLN A 33 5.90 -2.08 -14.80
N GLY A 34 6.67 -3.00 -14.22
CA GLY A 34 7.65 -3.82 -14.96
C GLY A 34 7.04 -4.72 -16.05
N PHE A 35 5.70 -4.74 -16.18
CA PHE A 35 4.93 -5.59 -17.08
C PHE A 35 3.95 -4.86 -18.00
N ASN A 36 4.07 -3.54 -18.17
CA ASN A 36 3.29 -2.78 -19.18
C ASN A 36 3.77 -3.06 -20.62
N LEU A 37 3.85 -4.33 -20.99
CA LEU A 37 3.93 -4.75 -22.39
C LEU A 37 2.50 -4.83 -22.93
N PRO A 38 2.20 -4.19 -24.08
CA PRO A 38 0.87 -4.20 -24.69
C PRO A 38 0.31 -5.61 -24.98
N ASP A 39 1.17 -6.62 -24.98
CA ASP A 39 0.82 -7.99 -25.32
C ASP A 39 1.37 -8.97 -24.28
N LYS A 40 0.48 -9.60 -23.50
CA LYS A 40 0.84 -10.63 -22.50
C LYS A 40 1.50 -11.87 -23.13
N THR A 41 1.43 -12.00 -24.46
CA THR A 41 2.12 -13.06 -25.21
C THR A 41 3.63 -12.76 -25.40
N ALA A 42 4.08 -11.51 -25.21
CA ALA A 42 5.46 -11.09 -25.43
C ALA A 42 6.48 -11.67 -24.42
N LEU A 43 6.03 -12.31 -23.33
CA LEU A 43 6.92 -13.05 -22.43
C LEU A 43 7.60 -14.26 -23.09
N THR A 44 7.15 -14.66 -24.28
CA THR A 44 7.59 -15.87 -24.98
C THR A 44 8.66 -15.66 -26.05
N THR A 45 9.02 -14.42 -26.43
CA THR A 45 9.82 -14.24 -27.64
C THR A 45 10.97 -13.23 -27.59
N ASP A 46 11.10 -12.37 -26.57
CA ASP A 46 12.29 -11.52 -26.48
C ASP A 46 12.58 -10.97 -25.07
N ASN A 47 13.78 -10.40 -24.91
CA ASN A 47 14.47 -9.85 -23.73
C ASN A 47 13.71 -8.85 -22.81
N THR A 48 12.39 -8.91 -22.71
CA THR A 48 11.54 -7.96 -21.97
C THR A 48 11.06 -8.49 -20.61
N ARG A 49 11.76 -9.45 -20.00
CA ARG A 49 11.51 -9.85 -18.61
C ARG A 49 12.11 -8.80 -17.67
N PRO A 50 11.35 -8.23 -16.72
CA PRO A 50 11.95 -7.35 -15.73
C PRO A 50 13.05 -8.10 -14.97
N PRO A 51 14.21 -7.45 -14.74
CA PRO A 51 15.35 -8.12 -14.18
C PRO A 51 15.07 -8.57 -12.75
N LEU A 52 15.69 -9.67 -12.33
CA LEU A 52 15.64 -10.19 -10.96
C LEU A 52 15.85 -9.09 -9.90
N THR A 53 16.68 -8.10 -10.20
CA THR A 53 16.94 -6.95 -9.34
C THR A 53 15.68 -6.14 -9.02
N SER A 54 14.79 -5.91 -9.99
CA SER A 54 13.54 -5.17 -9.77
C SER A 54 12.66 -5.90 -8.76
N PHE A 55 12.50 -7.22 -8.91
CA PHE A 55 11.74 -8.01 -7.95
C PHE A 55 12.35 -8.02 -6.56
N ARG A 56 13.68 -8.05 -6.43
CA ARG A 56 14.35 -7.97 -5.13
C ARG A 56 14.11 -6.63 -4.45
N PHE A 57 14.26 -5.52 -5.17
CA PHE A 57 13.99 -4.19 -4.61
C PHE A 57 12.51 -4.01 -4.26
N GLY A 58 11.60 -4.41 -5.14
CA GLY A 58 10.18 -4.37 -4.84
C GLY A 58 9.79 -5.22 -3.63
N THR A 59 10.33 -6.44 -3.50
CA THR A 59 10.15 -7.26 -2.29
C THR A 59 10.67 -6.56 -1.04
N PHE A 60 11.84 -5.93 -1.13
CA PHE A 60 12.42 -5.17 -0.02
C PHE A 60 11.53 -3.98 0.38
N ASP A 61 10.97 -3.25 -0.59
CA ASP A 61 10.03 -2.17 -0.35
C ASP A 61 8.76 -2.67 0.36
N LEU A 62 8.22 -3.82 -0.05
CA LEU A 62 7.07 -4.45 0.61
C LEU A 62 7.36 -4.81 2.08
N LEU A 63 8.56 -5.30 2.38
CA LEU A 63 8.99 -5.59 3.76
C LEU A 63 9.03 -4.34 4.62
N ILE A 64 9.53 -3.23 4.08
CA ILE A 64 9.53 -1.93 4.78
C ILE A 64 8.09 -1.52 5.08
N ILE A 65 7.21 -1.52 4.08
CA ILE A 65 5.79 -1.18 4.26
C ILE A 65 5.16 -2.05 5.35
N LEU A 66 5.43 -3.35 5.35
CA LEU A 66 4.90 -4.31 6.32
C LEU A 66 5.33 -3.99 7.75
N ILE A 67 6.60 -3.66 7.98
CA ILE A 67 7.14 -3.28 9.31
C ILE A 67 6.47 -1.99 9.80
N TRP A 68 6.40 -0.97 8.95
CA TRP A 68 5.85 0.32 9.32
C TRP A 68 4.32 0.30 9.47
N ALA A 69 3.63 -0.64 8.82
CA ALA A 69 2.16 -0.73 8.87
C ALA A 69 1.61 -0.91 10.28
N VAL A 70 2.24 -1.75 11.11
CA VAL A 70 1.80 -1.98 12.49
C VAL A 70 2.14 -0.78 13.38
N LEU A 71 3.37 -0.25 13.23
CA LEU A 71 3.89 0.84 14.03
C LEU A 71 3.07 2.13 13.88
N VAL A 72 2.63 2.44 12.65
CA VAL A 72 1.86 3.66 12.39
C VAL A 72 0.46 3.64 13.00
N ALA A 73 -0.22 2.48 13.10
CA ALA A 73 -1.54 2.41 13.72
C ALA A 73 -1.48 2.74 15.22
N TRP A 74 -0.45 2.24 15.90
CA TRP A 74 -0.20 2.61 17.29
C TRP A 74 0.17 4.10 17.42
N ALA A 75 1.02 4.62 16.53
CA ALA A 75 1.42 6.03 16.53
C ALA A 75 0.23 6.98 16.36
N LEU A 76 -0.63 6.68 15.39
CA LEU A 76 -1.84 7.43 15.11
C LEU A 76 -2.78 7.41 16.32
N HIS A 77 -2.90 6.28 17.02
CA HIS A 77 -3.69 6.19 18.25
C HIS A 77 -3.26 7.20 19.31
N VAL A 78 -1.97 7.17 19.64
CA VAL A 78 -1.42 8.04 20.68
C VAL A 78 -1.53 9.51 20.25
N SER A 79 -1.36 9.80 18.96
CA SER A 79 -1.48 11.15 18.41
C SER A 79 -2.90 11.70 18.42
N LEU A 80 -3.92 10.83 18.29
CA LEU A 80 -5.33 11.23 18.16
C LEU A 80 -6.05 11.37 19.50
N LYS A 81 -5.38 11.03 20.62
CA LYS A 81 -5.75 11.23 22.04
C LYS A 81 -7.27 11.36 22.30
N GLN A 82 -7.87 10.33 22.93
CA GLN A 82 -9.27 10.27 23.39
C GLN A 82 -10.35 10.17 22.30
N VAL A 83 -10.25 9.17 21.42
CA VAL A 83 -11.38 8.79 20.55
C VAL A 83 -11.86 7.40 20.93
N ASP A 84 -13.18 7.20 20.94
CA ASP A 84 -13.91 5.97 21.31
C ASP A 84 -13.10 4.67 21.13
N GLU A 85 -12.88 3.94 22.23
CA GLU A 85 -12.11 2.68 22.24
C GLU A 85 -12.53 1.68 21.15
N PRO A 86 -13.84 1.47 20.85
CA PRO A 86 -14.25 0.54 19.81
C PRO A 86 -13.77 0.93 18.40
N LEU A 87 -13.78 2.22 18.06
CA LEU A 87 -13.37 2.71 16.74
C LEU A 87 -11.86 2.67 16.56
N PHE A 88 -11.13 2.92 17.66
CA PHE A 88 -9.70 2.68 17.66
C PHE A 88 -9.39 1.20 17.42
N SER A 89 -10.05 0.29 18.14
CA SER A 89 -9.89 -1.15 17.95
C SER A 89 -10.14 -1.55 16.49
N ALA A 90 -11.21 -1.03 15.86
CA ALA A 90 -11.49 -1.26 14.44
C ALA A 90 -10.33 -0.80 13.53
N THR A 91 -9.74 0.37 13.80
CA THR A 91 -8.59 0.90 13.03
C THR A 91 -7.37 -0.02 13.12
N VAL A 92 -7.08 -0.54 14.32
CA VAL A 92 -6.00 -1.50 14.57
C VAL A 92 -6.27 -2.83 13.88
N TRP A 93 -7.48 -3.39 14.01
CA TRP A 93 -7.84 -4.66 13.38
C TRP A 93 -7.81 -4.59 11.86
N LEU A 94 -8.24 -3.46 11.27
CA LEU A 94 -8.10 -3.21 9.84
C LEU A 94 -6.63 -3.12 9.45
N ARG A 95 -5.77 -2.52 10.28
CA ARG A 95 -4.34 -2.45 9.99
C ARG A 95 -3.63 -3.79 10.14
N ILE A 96 -4.00 -4.61 11.12
CA ILE A 96 -3.50 -5.98 11.26
C ILE A 96 -3.96 -6.82 10.06
N SER A 97 -5.24 -6.75 9.70
CA SER A 97 -5.79 -7.44 8.52
C SER A 97 -5.05 -7.02 7.24
N TYR A 98 -4.81 -5.72 7.05
CA TYR A 98 -4.00 -5.18 5.96
C TYR A 98 -2.61 -5.82 5.93
N THR A 99 -1.94 -5.89 7.09
CA THR A 99 -0.57 -6.40 7.22
C THR A 99 -0.49 -7.90 6.89
N LEU A 100 -1.44 -8.69 7.41
CA LEU A 100 -1.55 -10.12 7.11
C LEU A 100 -1.86 -10.37 5.63
N CYS A 101 -2.73 -9.58 5.02
CA CYS A 101 -3.00 -9.68 3.59
C CYS A 101 -1.80 -9.25 2.75
N LEU A 102 -1.05 -8.21 3.17
CA LEU A 102 0.13 -7.71 2.46
C LEU A 102 1.24 -8.77 2.40
N GLU A 103 1.38 -9.59 3.45
CA GLU A 103 2.28 -10.75 3.45
C GLU A 103 2.01 -11.69 2.26
N THR A 104 0.75 -11.89 1.88
CA THR A 104 0.41 -12.77 0.74
C THR A 104 0.91 -12.22 -0.61
N ALA A 105 0.96 -10.90 -0.75
CA ALA A 105 1.55 -10.24 -1.91
C ALA A 105 3.09 -10.39 -1.86
N LEU A 106 3.70 -10.13 -0.70
CA LEU A 106 5.13 -10.33 -0.48
C LEU A 106 5.58 -11.77 -0.82
N LEU A 107 4.84 -12.79 -0.37
CA LEU A 107 5.12 -14.19 -0.67
C LEU A 107 5.05 -14.50 -2.17
N SER A 108 4.14 -13.85 -2.89
CA SER A 108 4.02 -13.99 -4.35
C SER A 108 5.23 -13.37 -5.07
N SER A 109 5.70 -12.20 -4.61
CA SER A 109 6.94 -11.58 -5.10
C SER A 109 8.17 -12.46 -4.81
N ASN A 110 8.26 -13.04 -3.61
CA ASN A 110 9.32 -13.96 -3.23
C ASN A 110 9.37 -15.22 -4.10
N ALA A 111 8.21 -15.77 -4.48
CA ALA A 111 8.14 -16.91 -5.39
C ALA A 111 8.75 -16.56 -6.76
N ILE A 112 8.49 -15.36 -7.28
CA ILE A 112 9.08 -14.89 -8.55
C ILE A 112 10.60 -14.73 -8.40
N VAL A 113 11.07 -14.13 -7.31
CA VAL A 113 12.51 -14.02 -7.00
C VAL A 113 13.16 -15.40 -6.97
N LEU A 114 12.54 -16.39 -6.32
CA LEU A 114 13.06 -17.75 -6.24
C LEU A 114 13.19 -18.41 -7.61
N LEU A 115 12.15 -18.30 -8.45
CA LEU A 115 12.14 -18.85 -9.81
C LEU A 115 13.23 -18.20 -10.68
N LEU A 116 13.38 -16.88 -10.62
CA LEU A 116 14.34 -16.13 -11.42
C LEU A 116 15.80 -16.26 -10.93
N ASN A 117 16.00 -16.61 -9.66
CA ASN A 117 17.34 -16.66 -9.05
C ASN A 117 18.16 -17.89 -9.45
N ASP A 118 17.50 -18.99 -9.81
CA ASP A 118 18.17 -20.26 -10.09
C ASP A 118 17.78 -20.80 -11.46
N ALA A 119 18.75 -20.83 -12.37
CA ALA A 119 18.57 -21.30 -13.74
C ALA A 119 18.08 -22.76 -13.80
N LYS A 120 18.25 -23.55 -12.72
CA LYS A 120 17.74 -24.93 -12.65
C LYS A 120 16.22 -25.02 -12.81
N TYR A 121 15.48 -24.00 -12.36
CA TYR A 121 14.02 -23.99 -12.50
C TYR A 121 13.64 -23.80 -13.98
N LEU A 122 14.32 -22.92 -14.70
CA LEU A 122 14.12 -22.76 -16.14
C LEU A 122 14.48 -24.04 -16.91
N SER A 123 15.65 -24.63 -16.63
CA SER A 123 16.06 -25.86 -17.32
C SER A 123 15.19 -27.06 -16.96
N GLY A 124 14.72 -27.16 -15.72
CA GLY A 124 13.92 -28.30 -15.25
C GLY A 124 12.47 -28.27 -15.71
N TYR A 125 11.85 -27.08 -15.80
CA TYR A 125 10.46 -26.93 -16.25
C TYR A 125 10.34 -26.72 -17.77
N GLY A 126 11.42 -26.29 -18.43
CA GLY A 126 11.36 -25.76 -19.79
C GLY A 126 10.73 -24.36 -19.83
N GLU A 127 10.98 -23.64 -20.91
CA GLU A 127 10.66 -22.21 -21.01
C GLU A 127 9.16 -21.90 -20.90
N SER A 128 8.30 -22.70 -21.54
CA SER A 128 6.86 -22.49 -21.54
C SER A 128 6.26 -22.56 -20.13
N LEU A 129 6.53 -23.63 -19.38
CA LEU A 129 6.01 -23.80 -18.03
C LEU A 129 6.63 -22.81 -17.04
N PHE A 130 7.93 -22.51 -17.19
CA PHE A 130 8.61 -21.50 -16.38
C PHE A 130 7.93 -20.13 -16.50
N ASN A 131 7.69 -19.67 -17.72
CA ASN A 131 7.04 -18.38 -17.97
C ASN A 131 5.59 -18.35 -17.48
N ALA A 132 4.86 -19.46 -17.61
CA ALA A 132 3.50 -19.59 -17.07
C ALA A 132 3.49 -19.46 -15.53
N LEU A 133 4.48 -20.05 -14.83
CA LEU A 133 4.61 -19.94 -13.38
C LEU A 133 4.94 -18.51 -12.93
N VAL A 134 5.91 -17.85 -13.58
CA VAL A 134 6.24 -16.44 -13.30
C VAL A 134 5.00 -15.55 -13.48
N THR A 135 4.27 -15.73 -14.59
CA THR A 135 3.04 -14.99 -14.89
C THR A 135 1.95 -15.25 -13.85
N LEU A 136 1.79 -16.50 -13.42
CA LEU A 136 0.82 -16.88 -12.39
C LEU A 136 1.09 -16.17 -11.06
N PHE A 137 2.34 -16.20 -10.58
CA PHE A 137 2.71 -15.54 -9.33
C PHE A 137 2.62 -14.02 -9.42
N LEU A 138 2.92 -13.44 -10.59
CA LEU A 138 2.71 -12.02 -10.84
C LEU A 138 1.23 -11.65 -10.79
N ASN A 139 0.37 -12.38 -11.49
CA ASN A 139 -1.08 -12.14 -11.43
C ASN A 139 -1.60 -12.28 -10.00
N LYS A 140 -1.15 -13.31 -9.27
CA LYS A 140 -1.47 -13.49 -7.85
C LYS A 140 -1.02 -12.30 -7.01
N PHE A 141 0.17 -11.75 -7.26
CA PHE A 141 0.63 -10.53 -6.63
C PHE A 141 -0.32 -9.35 -6.89
N HIS A 142 -0.71 -9.09 -8.14
CA HIS A 142 -1.65 -8.02 -8.49
C HIS A 142 -3.03 -8.17 -7.80
N TYR A 143 -3.56 -9.40 -7.76
CA TYR A 143 -4.82 -9.69 -7.07
C TYR A 143 -4.71 -9.41 -5.56
N ASN A 144 -3.66 -9.93 -4.92
CA ASN A 144 -3.44 -9.74 -3.48
C ASN A 144 -3.19 -8.26 -3.14
N TRP A 145 -2.41 -7.56 -3.97
CA TRP A 145 -2.16 -6.12 -3.82
C TRP A 145 -3.46 -5.33 -3.85
N SER A 146 -4.36 -5.64 -4.80
CA SER A 146 -5.67 -4.97 -4.89
C SER A 146 -6.51 -5.21 -3.64
N LEU A 147 -6.56 -6.46 -3.16
CA LEU A 147 -7.29 -6.83 -1.95
C LEU A 147 -6.78 -6.05 -0.72
N VAL A 148 -5.46 -5.95 -0.58
CA VAL A 148 -4.80 -5.20 0.50
C VAL A 148 -5.18 -3.72 0.46
N LEU A 149 -5.19 -3.12 -0.73
CA LEU A 149 -5.57 -1.71 -0.89
C LEU A 149 -7.05 -1.45 -0.62
N VAL A 150 -7.96 -2.41 -0.85
CA VAL A 150 -9.36 -2.30 -0.39
C VAL A 150 -9.42 -2.19 1.13
N ILE A 151 -8.71 -3.06 1.85
CA ILE A 151 -8.66 -3.04 3.33
C ILE A 151 -8.05 -1.72 3.81
N PHE A 152 -7.02 -1.21 3.12
CA PHE A 152 -6.43 0.08 3.42
C PHE A 152 -7.42 1.23 3.23
N GLY A 153 -8.20 1.22 2.15
CA GLY A 153 -9.27 2.18 1.94
C GLY A 153 -10.31 2.17 3.07
N CYS A 154 -10.73 0.98 3.53
CA CYS A 154 -11.60 0.86 4.70
C CYS A 154 -10.96 1.44 5.97
N HIS A 155 -9.67 1.18 6.20
CA HIS A 155 -8.91 1.78 7.30
C HIS A 155 -8.92 3.30 7.22
N LEU A 156 -8.66 3.89 6.05
CA LEU A 156 -8.69 5.34 5.85
C LEU A 156 -10.08 5.94 6.09
N TYR A 157 -11.14 5.21 5.76
CA TYR A 157 -12.51 5.64 6.07
C TYR A 157 -12.73 5.77 7.58
N VAL A 158 -12.37 4.73 8.34
CA VAL A 158 -12.48 4.75 9.81
C VAL A 158 -11.57 5.83 10.40
N LEU A 159 -10.34 5.95 9.90
CA LEU A 159 -9.40 7.00 10.30
C LEU A 159 -9.96 8.40 10.05
N SER A 160 -10.64 8.63 8.93
CA SER A 160 -11.28 9.93 8.63
C SER A 160 -12.33 10.30 9.67
N TYR A 161 -13.07 9.32 10.20
CA TYR A 161 -14.02 9.54 11.28
C TYR A 161 -13.32 9.84 12.61
N LEU A 162 -12.21 9.17 12.93
CA LEU A 162 -11.39 9.52 14.09
C LEU A 162 -10.83 10.95 13.99
N VAL A 163 -10.38 11.35 12.80
CA VAL A 163 -9.94 12.73 12.51
C VAL A 163 -11.11 13.71 12.66
N PHE A 164 -12.32 13.33 12.25
CA PHE A 164 -13.52 14.15 12.45
C PHE A 164 -13.84 14.36 13.93
N LYS A 165 -13.61 13.36 14.78
CA LYS A 165 -13.78 13.46 16.23
C LYS A 165 -12.63 14.20 16.94
N SER A 166 -11.44 14.22 16.36
CA SER A 166 -10.30 14.93 16.93
C SER A 166 -10.45 16.44 16.78
N ASP A 167 -10.37 17.19 17.89
CA ASP A 167 -10.37 18.66 17.86
C ASP A 167 -9.02 19.26 17.44
N TYR A 168 -7.97 18.43 17.49
CA TYR A 168 -6.60 18.85 17.20
C TYR A 168 -6.27 18.81 15.69
N ILE A 169 -6.95 17.99 14.90
CA ILE A 169 -6.67 17.87 13.45
C ILE A 169 -7.65 18.72 12.63
N PRO A 170 -7.17 19.55 11.68
CA PRO A 170 -8.02 20.35 10.80
C PRO A 170 -9.03 19.51 10.03
N LYS A 171 -10.32 19.88 10.09
CA LYS A 171 -11.41 19.09 9.50
C LYS A 171 -11.32 18.92 7.97
N LYS A 172 -10.53 19.72 7.27
CA LYS A 172 -10.22 19.51 5.84
C LYS A 172 -9.61 18.13 5.55
N PHE A 173 -8.87 17.55 6.50
CA PHE A 173 -8.29 16.22 6.36
C PHE A 173 -9.34 15.11 6.41
N VAL A 174 -10.51 15.34 7.03
CA VAL A 174 -11.63 14.40 6.98
C VAL A 174 -12.05 14.18 5.54
N PHE A 175 -12.35 15.27 4.82
CA PHE A 175 -12.78 15.21 3.43
C PHE A 175 -11.71 14.58 2.52
N LEU A 176 -10.45 14.98 2.72
CA LEU A 176 -9.31 14.45 1.98
C LEU A 176 -9.16 12.92 2.16
N LEU A 177 -9.23 12.43 3.41
CA LEU A 177 -9.11 11.01 3.71
C LEU A 177 -10.30 10.20 3.20
N ILE A 178 -11.52 10.75 3.22
CA ILE A 178 -12.70 10.11 2.62
C ILE A 178 -12.52 9.94 1.11
N ILE A 179 -12.05 10.98 0.40
CA ILE A 179 -11.78 10.88 -1.04
C ILE A 179 -10.77 9.77 -1.30
N VAL A 180 -9.63 9.79 -0.60
CA VAL A 180 -8.56 8.80 -0.78
C VAL A 180 -9.08 7.38 -0.51
N SER A 181 -9.85 7.21 0.57
CA SER A 181 -10.49 5.95 0.91
C SER A 181 -11.36 5.43 -0.23
N LEU A 182 -12.24 6.26 -0.78
CA LEU A 182 -13.11 5.89 -1.90
C LEU A 182 -12.31 5.57 -3.16
N CYS A 183 -11.25 6.34 -3.45
CA CYS A 183 -10.36 6.06 -4.57
C CYS A 183 -9.76 4.64 -4.45
N TYR A 184 -9.27 4.26 -3.26
CA TYR A 184 -8.72 2.91 -3.03
C TYR A 184 -9.77 1.82 -3.15
N ILE A 185 -10.92 1.99 -2.50
CA ILE A 185 -11.99 0.99 -2.49
C ILE A 185 -12.51 0.77 -3.92
N ILE A 186 -12.87 1.84 -4.63
CA ILE A 186 -13.49 1.76 -5.96
C ILE A 186 -12.51 1.18 -6.99
N ASN A 187 -11.27 1.71 -7.06
CA ASN A 187 -10.26 1.25 -8.03
C ASN A 187 -9.97 -0.24 -7.87
N ASN A 188 -9.75 -0.66 -6.63
CA ASN A 188 -9.29 -2.02 -6.37
C ASN A 188 -10.44 -3.04 -6.40
N TRP A 189 -11.66 -2.68 -5.98
CA TRP A 189 -12.82 -3.54 -6.23
C TRP A 189 -13.11 -3.69 -7.72
N ALA A 190 -12.99 -2.62 -8.49
CA ALA A 190 -13.15 -2.69 -9.94
C ALA A 190 -12.12 -3.65 -10.57
N ASN A 191 -10.86 -3.59 -10.13
CA ASN A 191 -9.83 -4.54 -10.56
C ASN A 191 -10.12 -6.00 -10.18
N LEU A 192 -10.75 -6.24 -9.03
CA LEU A 192 -11.07 -7.59 -8.55
C LEU A 192 -12.33 -8.18 -9.21
N LEU A 193 -13.35 -7.37 -9.48
CA LEU A 193 -14.68 -7.84 -9.86
C LEU A 193 -14.99 -7.68 -11.35
N LEU A 194 -14.39 -6.68 -12.03
CA LEU A 194 -14.73 -6.40 -13.42
C LEU A 194 -13.76 -7.13 -14.37
N PRO A 195 -14.27 -8.03 -15.25
CA PRO A 195 -13.42 -8.85 -16.11
C PRO A 195 -12.66 -8.05 -17.18
N ASN A 196 -13.11 -6.83 -17.49
CA ASN A 196 -12.52 -5.93 -18.48
C ASN A 196 -11.90 -4.66 -17.88
N TYR A 197 -11.63 -4.64 -16.56
CA TYR A 197 -11.07 -3.46 -15.90
C TYR A 197 -9.70 -3.06 -16.44
N GLU A 198 -8.87 -4.05 -16.81
CA GLU A 198 -7.53 -3.82 -17.35
C GLU A 198 -7.50 -2.85 -18.54
N LYS A 199 -8.58 -2.79 -19.34
CA LYS A 199 -8.70 -1.83 -20.46
C LYS A 199 -8.76 -0.37 -20.00
N TYR A 200 -9.31 -0.12 -18.82
CA TYR A 200 -9.56 1.21 -18.28
C TYR A 200 -8.61 1.56 -17.13
N LYS A 201 -7.94 0.56 -16.57
CA LYS A 201 -7.10 0.63 -15.38
C LYS A 201 -6.07 1.75 -15.45
N THR A 202 -5.26 1.81 -16.52
CA THR A 202 -4.24 2.87 -16.66
C THR A 202 -4.84 4.27 -16.58
N THR A 203 -5.95 4.53 -17.29
CA THR A 203 -6.62 5.83 -17.26
C THR A 203 -7.15 6.13 -15.87
N ILE A 204 -7.85 5.18 -15.25
CA ILE A 204 -8.45 5.36 -13.92
C ILE A 204 -7.35 5.58 -12.87
N GLU A 205 -6.27 4.80 -12.90
CA GLU A 205 -5.14 4.93 -11.96
C GLU A 205 -4.43 6.27 -12.10
N ILE A 206 -4.26 6.82 -13.32
CA ILE A 206 -3.69 8.17 -13.50
C ILE A 206 -4.57 9.22 -12.81
N PHE A 207 -5.89 9.15 -12.97
CA PHE A 207 -6.79 10.11 -12.34
C PHE A 207 -6.90 9.93 -10.83
N LEU A 208 -6.91 8.69 -10.33
CA LEU A 208 -7.12 8.38 -8.91
C LEU A 208 -5.82 8.41 -8.09
N SER A 209 -4.65 8.24 -8.70
CA SER A 209 -3.36 8.28 -7.98
C SER A 209 -3.03 9.66 -7.42
N VAL A 210 -3.41 10.73 -8.12
CA VAL A 210 -3.18 12.11 -7.66
C VAL A 210 -3.84 12.38 -6.30
N PRO A 211 -5.17 12.19 -6.12
CA PRO A 211 -5.79 12.40 -4.82
C PRO A 211 -5.26 11.43 -3.75
N MET A 212 -4.90 10.19 -4.10
CA MET A 212 -4.29 9.24 -3.16
C MET A 212 -2.96 9.78 -2.59
N ILE A 213 -2.03 10.14 -3.48
CA ILE A 213 -0.70 10.65 -3.11
C ILE A 213 -0.84 11.95 -2.30
N VAL A 214 -1.62 12.91 -2.81
CA VAL A 214 -1.81 14.21 -2.15
C VAL A 214 -2.45 14.04 -0.78
N GLY A 215 -3.40 13.10 -0.65
CA GLY A 215 -4.09 12.86 0.60
C GLY A 215 -3.21 12.24 1.67
N GLU A 216 -2.50 11.17 1.33
CA GLU A 216 -1.62 10.46 2.27
C GLU A 216 -0.37 11.26 2.61
N MET A 217 0.35 11.76 1.61
CA MET A 217 1.53 12.58 1.85
C MET A 217 1.14 13.90 2.50
N GLY A 218 0.05 14.53 2.09
CA GLY A 218 -0.44 15.77 2.69
C GLY A 218 -0.76 15.58 4.17
N PHE A 219 -1.41 14.48 4.55
CA PHE A 219 -1.70 14.16 5.94
C PHE A 219 -0.43 13.81 6.74
N GLY A 220 0.45 12.96 6.18
CA GLY A 220 1.72 12.59 6.80
C GLY A 220 2.65 13.79 7.04
N LEU A 221 2.81 14.66 6.05
CA LEU A 221 3.60 15.89 6.17
C LEU A 221 2.97 16.87 7.17
N TRP A 222 1.65 16.97 7.21
CA TRP A 222 0.99 17.81 8.21
C TRP A 222 1.27 17.32 9.64
N LEU A 223 1.20 16.01 9.88
CA LEU A 223 1.56 15.43 11.18
C LEU A 223 3.02 15.73 11.55
N LEU A 224 3.95 15.65 10.58
CA LEU A 224 5.35 16.00 10.80
C LEU A 224 5.53 17.46 11.21
N PHE A 225 4.96 18.40 10.47
CA PHE A 225 5.25 19.82 10.69
C PHE A 225 4.38 20.49 11.74
N LYS A 226 3.11 20.08 11.87
CA LYS A 226 2.13 20.75 12.73
C LYS A 226 1.51 19.85 13.78
N GLY A 227 1.74 18.54 13.70
CA GLY A 227 1.01 17.62 14.52
C GLY A 227 1.45 17.60 16.00
N GLY A 228 0.54 17.74 16.95
CA GLY A 228 0.76 17.73 18.39
C GLY A 228 1.45 19.00 18.90
N ILE A 229 1.49 20.06 18.10
CA ILE A 229 1.90 21.40 18.56
C ILE A 229 0.67 22.02 19.22
N GLU A 230 0.74 22.30 20.52
CA GLU A 230 -0.29 23.07 21.21
C GLU A 230 -0.35 24.46 20.57
N HIS A 231 -1.51 24.81 20.02
CA HIS A 231 -1.81 26.19 19.67
C HIS A 231 -2.29 26.86 20.95
N GLU A 232 -1.43 27.69 21.57
CA GLU A 232 -1.87 28.69 22.53
C GLU A 232 -2.80 29.65 21.77
N ASP A 233 -4.11 29.49 21.96
CA ASP A 233 -5.12 30.51 21.66
C ASP A 233 -5.44 31.30 22.94
#